data_AF-A0A930E9W6-F1
#
_entry.id   AF-A0A930E9W6-F1
#
_cell.length_a   1.000
_cell.length_b   1.000
_cell.length_c   1.000
_cell.angle_alpha   90.00
_cell.angle_beta   90.00
_cell.angle_gamma   90.00
#
_symmetry.space_group_name_H-M   'P 1'
#
loop_
_entity.id
_entity.type
_entity.pdbx_description
1 polymer ?
#
loop_
_entity_poly.entity_id
_entity_poly.type
_entity_poly.pdbx_seq_one_letter_code
_entity_poly.pdbx_strand_id
1 'polypeptide(L)'
;TGSMGKRVGIADGTIPKTTIFEICYKNDEYGDPLINDYHAVAMGLATFDELKYIYETTSKINDLLKKVFDEEGITLVDFKIEFGKNSKGEILLADEITPDTCRLWDKATGKKLDKDRFRQDLGGIEEAYIEILNRLEA
;
A
#
# COMPACT_ATOMS: atom_id res chain seq x y z
N THR A 1 -2.23 -9.68 -4.66
CA THR A 1 -2.75 -10.39 -3.47
C THR A 1 -4.04 -9.74 -3.03
N GLY A 2 -4.70 -10.24 -1.98
CA GLY A 2 -5.80 -9.58 -1.29
C GLY A 2 -7.07 -9.37 -2.15
N SER A 3 -7.80 -8.29 -1.88
CA SER A 3 -9.06 -7.97 -2.55
C SER A 3 -8.90 -7.80 -4.07
N MET A 4 -7.80 -7.18 -4.51
CA MET A 4 -7.49 -7.04 -5.93
C MET A 4 -7.37 -8.40 -6.61
N GLY A 5 -6.52 -9.30 -6.07
CA GLY A 5 -6.32 -10.63 -6.65
C GLY A 5 -7.63 -11.41 -6.78
N LYS A 6 -8.46 -11.39 -5.73
CA LYS A 6 -9.80 -12.00 -5.74
C LYS A 6 -10.73 -11.37 -6.79
N ARG A 7 -10.74 -10.04 -6.90
CA ARG A 7 -11.61 -9.28 -7.81
C ARG A 7 -11.31 -9.58 -9.28
N VAL A 8 -10.04 -9.76 -9.65
CA VAL A 8 -9.63 -9.96 -11.05
C VAL A 8 -9.19 -11.39 -11.38
N GLY A 9 -9.31 -12.33 -10.45
CA GLY A 9 -8.99 -13.74 -10.67
C GLY A 9 -7.49 -14.03 -10.77
N ILE A 10 -6.65 -13.25 -10.07
CA ILE A 10 -5.19 -13.42 -10.04
C ILE A 10 -4.78 -14.05 -8.71
N ALA A 11 -3.96 -15.10 -8.77
CA ALA A 11 -3.46 -15.81 -7.60
C ALA A 11 -2.49 -14.94 -6.76
N ASP A 12 -2.49 -15.16 -5.44
CA ASP A 12 -1.54 -14.52 -4.52
C ASP A 12 -0.09 -14.84 -4.92
N GLY A 13 0.79 -13.84 -4.83
CA GLY A 13 2.19 -13.95 -5.26
C GLY A 13 2.42 -13.78 -6.77
N THR A 14 1.37 -13.63 -7.58
CA THR A 14 1.56 -13.31 -9.01
C THR A 14 2.24 -11.94 -9.16
N ILE A 15 3.37 -11.92 -9.88
CA ILE A 15 4.09 -10.69 -10.20
C ILE A 15 3.45 -10.05 -11.43
N PRO A 16 2.84 -8.87 -11.32
CA PRO A 16 2.22 -8.21 -12.47
C PRO A 16 3.29 -7.71 -13.45
N LYS A 17 2.94 -7.65 -14.74
CA LYS A 17 3.84 -7.14 -15.80
C LYS A 17 4.10 -5.63 -15.71
N THR A 18 3.30 -4.92 -14.93
CA THR A 18 3.41 -3.49 -14.66
C THR A 18 3.00 -3.21 -13.22
N THR A 19 3.57 -2.18 -12.59
CA THR A 19 3.07 -1.66 -11.32
C THR A 19 1.63 -1.19 -11.50
N ILE A 20 0.78 -1.52 -10.54
CA ILE A 20 -0.64 -1.17 -10.53
C ILE A 20 -0.84 -0.04 -9.50
N PHE A 21 -1.56 1.00 -9.88
CA PHE A 21 -2.04 2.04 -8.99
C PHE A 21 -3.57 1.97 -8.94
N GLU A 22 -4.14 1.98 -7.73
CA GLU A 22 -5.58 1.94 -7.49
C GLU A 22 -5.96 3.07 -6.53
N ILE A 23 -7.14 3.67 -6.72
CA ILE A 23 -7.71 4.66 -5.80
C ILE A 23 -8.92 4.04 -5.12
N CYS A 24 -8.97 4.12 -3.79
CA CYS A 24 -10.18 3.86 -3.02
C CYS A 24 -10.76 5.17 -2.51
N TYR A 25 -12.09 5.33 -2.60
CA TYR A 25 -12.77 6.45 -1.98
C TYR A 25 -12.86 6.21 -0.48
N LYS A 26 -12.07 6.92 0.34
CA LYS A 26 -12.10 6.78 1.80
C LYS A 26 -13.45 7.22 2.36
N ASN A 27 -14.34 6.26 2.57
CA ASN A 27 -15.70 6.45 3.04
C ASN A 27 -16.24 5.12 3.60
N ASP A 28 -16.24 5.03 4.93
CA ASP A 28 -16.64 3.82 5.66
C ASP A 28 -18.11 3.42 5.39
N GLU A 29 -19.02 4.38 5.13
CA GLU A 29 -20.43 4.10 4.83
C GLU A 29 -20.58 3.24 3.57
N TYR A 30 -19.73 3.48 2.57
CA TYR A 30 -19.72 2.75 1.31
C TYR A 30 -18.64 1.66 1.24
N GLY A 31 -17.92 1.43 2.34
CA GLY A 31 -16.91 0.37 2.44
C GLY A 31 -15.68 0.60 1.55
N ASP A 32 -15.22 1.85 1.47
CA ASP A 32 -14.03 2.26 0.72
C ASP A 32 -13.99 1.77 -0.75
N PRO A 33 -14.99 2.12 -1.58
CA PRO A 33 -15.11 1.54 -2.91
C PRO A 33 -13.93 1.93 -3.81
N LEU A 34 -13.51 0.98 -4.66
CA LEU A 34 -12.56 1.26 -5.74
C LEU A 34 -13.16 2.27 -6.71
N ILE A 35 -12.43 3.34 -7.00
CA ILE A 35 -12.80 4.36 -7.98
C ILE A 35 -11.70 4.55 -9.02
N ASN A 36 -12.05 5.15 -10.15
CA ASN A 36 -11.07 5.60 -11.14
C ASN A 36 -10.88 7.13 -11.04
N ASP A 37 -9.92 7.65 -11.80
CA ASP A 37 -9.61 9.09 -11.86
C ASP A 37 -10.82 9.96 -12.18
N TYR A 38 -11.68 9.50 -13.09
CA TYR A 38 -12.87 10.24 -13.52
C TYR A 38 -13.91 10.35 -12.41
N HIS A 39 -14.12 9.29 -11.62
CA HIS A 39 -14.95 9.36 -10.43
C HIS A 39 -14.37 10.35 -9.42
N ALA A 40 -13.06 10.30 -9.16
CA ALA A 40 -12.40 11.20 -8.22
C ALA A 40 -12.57 12.68 -8.63
N VAL A 41 -12.39 12.99 -9.92
CA VAL A 41 -12.58 14.34 -10.45
C VAL A 41 -14.05 14.75 -10.48
N ALA A 42 -14.97 13.88 -10.92
CA ALA A 42 -16.39 14.18 -10.97
C ALA A 42 -17.01 14.42 -9.59
N MET A 43 -16.47 13.76 -8.55
CA MET A 43 -16.85 13.94 -7.15
C MET A 43 -16.15 15.13 -6.48
N GLY A 44 -15.24 15.82 -7.18
CA GLY A 44 -14.49 16.96 -6.63
C GLY A 44 -13.45 16.58 -5.57
N LEU A 45 -13.00 15.32 -5.53
CA LEU A 45 -12.02 14.83 -4.55
C LEU A 45 -10.59 15.28 -4.89
N ALA A 46 -10.28 15.39 -6.18
CA ALA A 46 -8.99 15.84 -6.70
C ALA A 46 -9.15 16.38 -8.12
N THR A 47 -8.19 17.17 -8.60
CA THR A 47 -8.08 17.51 -10.03
C THR A 47 -7.20 16.50 -10.77
N PHE A 48 -7.24 16.49 -12.10
CA PHE A 48 -6.33 15.63 -12.90
C PHE A 48 -4.84 15.97 -12.67
N ASP A 49 -4.50 17.24 -12.46
CA ASP A 49 -3.12 17.64 -12.17
C ASP A 49 -2.68 17.16 -10.78
N GLU A 50 -3.58 17.19 -9.80
CA GLU A 50 -3.32 16.66 -8.46
C GLU A 50 -3.17 15.14 -8.49
N LEU A 51 -4.02 14.42 -9.23
CA LEU A 51 -3.89 12.97 -9.43
C LEU A 51 -2.56 12.61 -10.10
N LYS A 52 -2.15 13.35 -11.13
CA LYS A 52 -0.85 13.17 -11.77
C LYS A 52 0.30 13.32 -10.77
N TYR A 53 0.28 14.38 -9.96
CA TYR A 53 1.29 14.59 -8.91
C TYR A 53 1.29 13.47 -7.87
N ILE A 54 0.10 13.00 -7.44
CA ILE A 54 -0.06 11.89 -6.50
C ILE A 54 0.55 10.62 -7.07
N TYR A 55 0.27 10.27 -8.32
CA TYR A 55 0.85 9.09 -8.96
C TYR A 55 2.37 9.17 -9.13
N GLU A 56 2.90 10.31 -9.58
CA GLU A 56 4.35 10.51 -9.70
C GLU A 56 5.06 10.39 -8.34
N THR A 57 4.46 10.96 -7.30
CA THR A 57 4.98 10.89 -5.92
C THR A 57 4.87 9.47 -5.37
N THR A 58 3.75 8.79 -5.60
CA THR A 58 3.53 7.39 -5.19
C THR A 58 4.53 6.45 -5.86
N SER A 59 4.84 6.66 -7.14
CA SER A 59 5.88 5.89 -7.84
C SER A 59 7.25 6.04 -7.19
N LYS A 60 7.64 7.28 -6.81
CA LYS A 60 8.90 7.54 -6.11
C LYS A 60 8.94 6.87 -4.73
N ILE A 61 7.84 6.95 -3.98
CA ILE A 61 7.69 6.28 -2.68
C ILE A 61 7.83 4.76 -2.85
N ASN A 62 7.14 4.18 -3.84
CA ASN A 62 7.25 2.75 -4.14
C ASN A 62 8.70 2.33 -4.41
N ASP A 63 9.43 3.07 -5.23
CA ASP A 63 10.83 2.72 -5.56
C ASP A 63 11.74 2.81 -4.32
N LEU A 64 11.54 3.82 -3.47
CA LEU A 64 12.27 3.97 -2.21
C LEU A 64 11.95 2.83 -1.23
N LEU A 65 10.67 2.56 -0.97
CA LEU A 65 10.26 1.51 -0.04
C LEU A 65 10.67 0.12 -0.52
N LYS A 66 10.51 -0.16 -1.82
CA LYS A 66 10.99 -1.42 -2.40
C LYS A 66 12.48 -1.61 -2.14
N LYS A 67 13.29 -0.56 -2.34
CA LYS A 67 14.73 -0.64 -2.08
C LYS A 67 15.02 -0.92 -0.61
N VAL A 68 14.42 -0.15 0.30
CA VAL A 68 14.61 -0.29 1.75
C VAL A 68 14.25 -1.70 2.22
N PHE A 69 13.08 -2.22 1.82
CA PHE A 69 12.68 -3.56 2.23
C PHE A 69 13.51 -4.66 1.56
N ASP A 70 13.94 -4.48 0.29
CA ASP A 70 14.74 -5.48 -0.42
C ASP A 70 16.12 -5.68 0.23
N GLU A 71 16.75 -4.59 0.70
CA GLU A 71 18.02 -4.60 1.45
C GLU A 71 17.88 -5.42 2.76
N GLU A 72 16.70 -5.40 3.37
CA GLU A 72 16.36 -6.17 4.58
C GLU A 72 15.78 -7.57 4.33
N GLY A 73 15.87 -8.08 3.10
CA GLY A 73 15.35 -9.39 2.75
C GLY A 73 13.83 -9.49 2.88
N ILE A 74 13.11 -8.39 2.64
CA ILE A 74 11.66 -8.30 2.66
C ILE A 74 11.16 -7.92 1.25
N THR A 75 10.13 -8.63 0.79
CA THR A 75 9.39 -8.27 -0.41
C THR A 75 8.24 -7.34 -0.03
N LEU A 76 8.27 -6.10 -0.53
CA LEU A 76 7.12 -5.20 -0.52
C LEU A 76 6.12 -5.64 -1.61
N VAL A 77 5.01 -6.24 -1.21
CA VAL A 77 4.01 -6.81 -2.12
C VAL A 77 3.03 -5.76 -2.63
N ASP A 78 2.46 -4.98 -1.72
CA ASP A 78 1.64 -3.80 -1.99
C ASP A 78 1.58 -2.93 -0.73
N PHE A 79 1.10 -1.69 -0.87
CA PHE A 79 0.89 -0.78 0.26
C PHE A 79 -0.20 0.26 -0.04
N LYS A 80 -0.78 0.83 1.01
CA LYS A 80 -1.74 1.94 0.98
C LYS A 80 -1.07 3.18 1.58
N ILE A 81 -1.22 4.33 0.92
CA ILE A 81 -0.84 5.64 1.45
C ILE A 81 -1.98 6.64 1.29
N GLU A 82 -1.94 7.69 2.08
CA GLU A 82 -2.91 8.79 2.02
C GLU A 82 -2.17 10.10 1.82
N PHE A 83 -2.80 11.00 1.07
CA PHE A 83 -2.31 12.35 0.83
C PHE A 83 -3.29 13.36 1.43
N GLY A 84 -2.74 14.44 1.99
CA GLY A 84 -3.51 15.58 2.47
C GLY A 84 -2.99 16.90 1.88
N LYS A 85 -3.80 17.95 1.95
CA LYS A 85 -3.36 19.32 1.64
C LYS A 85 -3.10 20.07 2.92
N ASN A 86 -1.94 20.71 3.04
CA ASN A 86 -1.67 21.59 4.16
C ASN A 86 -2.39 22.95 4.00
N SER A 87 -2.20 23.87 4.95
CA SER A 87 -2.82 25.19 4.94
C SER A 87 -2.44 26.08 3.75
N LYS A 88 -1.37 25.73 3.01
CA LYS A 88 -0.93 26.41 1.79
C LYS A 88 -1.47 25.76 0.51
N GLY A 89 -2.20 24.65 0.63
CA GLY A 89 -2.69 23.86 -0.50
C GLY A 89 -1.66 22.88 -1.08
N GLU A 90 -0.51 22.70 -0.43
CA GLU A 90 0.53 21.76 -0.87
C GLU A 90 0.11 20.32 -0.55
N ILE A 91 0.22 19.41 -1.53
CA ILE A 91 -0.07 17.98 -1.35
C ILE A 91 1.11 17.30 -0.67
N LEU A 92 0.85 16.72 0.49
CA LEU A 92 1.83 16.01 1.32
C LEU A 92 1.38 14.58 1.58
N LEU A 93 2.34 13.66 1.64
CA LEU A 93 2.12 12.33 2.18
C LEU A 93 1.74 12.44 3.67
N ALA A 94 0.76 11.66 4.09
CA ALA A 94 0.22 11.65 5.45
C ALA A 94 -0.03 10.20 5.92
N ASP A 95 -0.86 10.05 6.95
CA ASP A 95 -1.22 8.78 7.60
C ASP A 95 0.03 7.99 8.03
N GLU A 96 0.08 6.69 7.77
CA GLU A 96 1.14 5.81 8.25
C GLU A 96 1.64 4.83 7.17
N ILE A 97 2.92 4.46 7.27
CA ILE A 97 3.53 3.38 6.48
C ILE A 97 4.05 2.35 7.47
N THR A 98 3.27 1.31 7.69
CA THR A 98 3.50 0.29 8.73
C THR A 98 3.12 -1.09 8.18
N PRO A 99 3.39 -2.19 8.89
CA PRO A 99 2.88 -3.51 8.52
C PRO A 99 1.34 -3.62 8.55
N ASP A 100 0.63 -2.60 9.05
CA ASP A 100 -0.83 -2.48 8.94
C ASP A 100 -1.28 -2.03 7.54
N THR A 101 -0.51 -1.12 6.92
CA THR A 101 -0.79 -0.50 5.62
C THR A 101 0.03 -1.06 4.47
N CYS A 102 1.03 -1.90 4.76
CA CYS A 102 1.86 -2.59 3.78
C CYS A 102 1.69 -4.11 3.87
N ARG A 103 1.75 -4.81 2.75
CA ARG A 103 1.98 -6.27 2.72
C ARG A 103 3.45 -6.56 2.53
N LEU A 104 4.05 -7.21 3.51
CA LEU A 104 5.48 -7.41 3.68
C LEU A 104 5.74 -8.89 3.85
N TRP A 105 6.41 -9.52 2.89
CA TRP A 105 6.70 -10.95 2.95
C TRP A 105 8.20 -11.18 3.08
N ASP A 106 8.60 -12.09 3.96
CA ASP A 106 9.99 -12.52 4.02
C ASP A 106 10.43 -13.06 2.65
N LYS A 107 11.53 -12.54 2.11
CA LYS A 107 11.96 -12.80 0.73
C LYS A 107 12.43 -14.24 0.52
N ALA A 108 12.95 -14.90 1.56
CA ALA A 108 13.46 -16.27 1.46
C ALA A 108 12.36 -17.33 1.61
N THR A 109 11.39 -17.06 2.49
CA THR A 109 10.38 -18.06 2.90
C THR A 109 8.97 -17.75 2.38
N GLY A 110 8.70 -16.51 1.97
CA GLY A 110 7.35 -16.03 1.66
C GLY A 110 6.46 -15.86 2.89
N LYS A 111 7.02 -15.95 4.11
CA LYS A 111 6.27 -15.73 5.37
C LYS A 111 5.70 -14.31 5.38
N LYS A 112 4.38 -14.19 5.56
CA LYS A 112 3.71 -12.89 5.75
C LYS A 112 4.17 -12.27 7.08
N LEU A 113 4.63 -11.03 7.04
CA LEU A 113 5.12 -10.23 8.18
C LEU A 113 4.23 -8.99 8.43
N ASP A 114 2.98 -9.05 7.99
CA ASP A 114 2.04 -7.93 7.97
C ASP A 114 0.67 -8.31 8.56
N LYS A 115 -0.28 -7.37 8.55
CA LYS A 115 -1.64 -7.55 9.07
C LYS A 115 -2.42 -8.71 8.46
N ASP A 116 -2.03 -9.26 7.30
CA ASP A 116 -2.62 -10.50 6.79
C ASP A 116 -2.46 -11.68 7.77
N ARG A 117 -1.45 -11.66 8.66
CA ARG A 117 -1.34 -12.66 9.73
C ARG A 117 -2.56 -12.68 10.64
N PHE A 118 -3.14 -11.52 10.92
CA PHE A 118 -4.40 -11.41 11.65
C PHE A 118 -5.60 -11.71 10.76
N ARG A 119 -5.65 -11.15 9.53
CA ARG A 119 -6.78 -11.36 8.62
C ARG A 119 -7.01 -12.82 8.21
N GLN A 120 -5.96 -13.64 8.28
CA GLN A 120 -5.96 -15.05 7.87
C GLN A 120 -5.69 -16.01 9.05
N ASP A 121 -5.79 -15.53 10.30
CA ASP A 121 -5.63 -16.35 11.51
C ASP A 121 -4.31 -17.15 11.57
N LEU A 122 -3.21 -16.57 11.09
CA LEU A 122 -1.88 -17.22 11.03
C LEU A 122 -1.09 -17.12 12.35
N GLY A 123 -1.60 -16.38 13.33
CA GLY A 123 -0.95 -16.12 14.62
C GLY A 123 0.34 -15.29 14.51
N GLY A 124 0.92 -14.92 15.64
CA GLY A 124 2.25 -14.28 15.69
C GLY A 124 2.33 -12.90 15.04
N ILE A 125 1.31 -12.05 15.23
CA ILE A 125 1.27 -10.71 14.62
C ILE A 125 2.30 -9.76 15.24
N GLU A 126 2.41 -9.77 16.57
CA GLU A 126 3.33 -8.88 17.30
C GLU A 126 4.79 -9.21 16.96
N GLU A 127 5.12 -10.50 16.93
CA GLU A 127 6.45 -11.00 16.58
C GLU A 127 6.82 -10.64 15.14
N ALA A 128 5.86 -10.66 14.22
CA ALA A 128 6.09 -10.21 12.85
C ALA A 128 6.40 -8.71 12.77
N TYR A 129 5.74 -7.88 13.58
CA TYR A 129 5.95 -6.43 13.55
C TYR A 129 7.29 -6.07 14.22
N ILE A 130 7.64 -6.74 15.32
CA ILE A 130 8.96 -6.65 15.95
C ILE A 130 10.05 -7.12 14.98
N GLU A 131 9.81 -8.18 14.21
CA GLU A 131 10.74 -8.67 13.20
C GLU A 131 10.99 -7.61 12.10
N ILE A 132 9.95 -6.92 11.62
CA ILE A 132 10.12 -5.80 10.68
C ILE A 132 10.95 -4.67 11.30
N LEU A 133 10.63 -4.26 12.52
CA LEU A 133 11.37 -3.20 13.22
C LEU A 133 12.86 -3.55 13.37
N ASN A 134 13.15 -4.74 13.88
CA ASN A 134 14.53 -5.20 14.11
C ASN A 134 15.37 -5.26 12.83
N ARG A 135 14.76 -5.56 11.68
CA ARG A 135 15.46 -5.54 10.39
C ARG A 135 15.74 -4.11 9.93
N LEU A 136 14.76 -3.21 10.06
CA LEU A 136 14.94 -1.80 9.66
C LEU A 136 15.92 -1.01 10.54
N GLU A 137 16.16 -1.46 11.77
CA GLU A 137 17.10 -0.83 12.72
C GLU A 137 18.51 -1.47 12.73
N ALA A 138 18.75 -2.49 11.91
CA ALA A 138 20.03 -3.22 11.86
C ALA A 138 21.16 -2.45 11.14
#